data_AF-X1E4G5-F1
#
_entry.id   AF-X1E4G5-F1
#
_cell.length_a   1.000
_cell.length_b   1.000
_cell.length_c   1.000
_cell.angle_alpha   90.00
_cell.angle_beta   90.00
_cell.angle_gamma   90.00
#
_symmetry.space_group_name_H-M   'P 1'
#
loop_
_entity.id
_entity.type
_entity.pdbx_description
1 polymer ?
#
loop_
_entity_poly.entity_id
_entity_poly.type
_entity_poly.pdbx_seq_one_letter_code
_entity_poly.pdbx_strand_id
1 'polypeptide(L)'
;INKFIGPKEWWYHHKLNPEYAQWGGEVAANKLIKYIKPQDVIIYVDTENYKKVVIENKLRKNLDGDVTFFEKFWKVHKNNELKDTVNPILIYADLINTGNQRTVETARIIYEKYIDRHIRKN
;
A
#
# COMPACT_ATOMS: atom_id res chain seq x y z
N ILE A 1 -4.16 -4.25 16.81
CA ILE A 1 -4.06 -3.44 15.56
C ILE A 1 -5.40 -2.74 15.36
N ASN A 2 -5.41 -1.42 15.19
CA ASN A 2 -6.65 -0.70 14.88
C ASN A 2 -7.04 -0.96 13.43
N LYS A 3 -8.16 -1.63 13.21
CA LYS A 3 -8.70 -1.93 11.88
C LYS A 3 -9.86 -1.00 11.52
N PHE A 4 -10.01 -0.79 10.22
CA PHE A 4 -11.03 0.08 9.63
C PHE A 4 -11.72 -0.62 8.46
N ILE A 5 -12.92 -0.17 8.14
CA ILE A 5 -13.64 -0.59 6.94
C ILE A 5 -14.00 0.65 6.12
N GLY A 6 -13.90 0.52 4.79
CA GLY A 6 -14.32 1.53 3.83
C GLY A 6 -15.49 1.08 2.96
N PRO A 7 -16.01 1.95 2.08
CA PRO A 7 -16.99 1.57 1.07
C PRO A 7 -16.46 0.46 0.15
N LYS A 8 -17.32 -0.33 -0.49
CA LYS A 8 -16.86 -1.40 -1.40
C LYS A 8 -15.93 -0.85 -2.49
N GLU A 9 -14.77 -1.49 -2.67
CA GLU A 9 -13.76 -1.16 -3.71
C GLU A 9 -13.31 0.32 -3.71
N TRP A 10 -13.45 1.01 -2.57
CA TRP A 10 -13.16 2.44 -2.44
C TRP A 10 -11.73 2.82 -2.88
N TRP A 11 -10.76 1.95 -2.60
CA TRP A 11 -9.35 2.11 -2.95
C TRP A 11 -9.09 2.16 -4.47
N TYR A 12 -10.01 1.67 -5.31
CA TYR A 12 -9.83 1.57 -6.76
C TYR A 12 -9.83 2.95 -7.43
N HIS A 13 -10.73 3.84 -6.99
CA HIS A 13 -10.89 5.19 -7.55
C HIS A 13 -10.20 6.29 -6.73
N HIS A 14 -9.68 5.97 -5.54
CA HIS A 14 -9.03 6.95 -4.68
C HIS A 14 -7.53 7.05 -4.92
N LYS A 15 -7.06 8.31 -4.93
CA LYS A 15 -5.65 8.67 -4.84
C LYS A 15 -5.42 9.25 -3.46
N LEU A 16 -4.43 8.72 -2.75
CA LEU A 16 -3.94 9.35 -1.53
C LEU A 16 -3.08 10.55 -1.91
N ASN A 17 -3.00 11.54 -1.02
CA ASN A 17 -2.01 12.58 -1.17
C ASN A 17 -0.65 12.02 -0.71
N PRO A 18 0.32 11.84 -1.62
CA PRO A 18 1.62 11.25 -1.27
C PRO A 18 2.38 12.02 -0.21
N GLU A 19 2.18 13.33 -0.09
CA GLU A 19 2.87 14.14 0.90
C GLU A 19 2.71 13.56 2.30
N TYR A 20 1.53 12.97 2.59
CA TYR A 20 1.23 12.41 3.89
C TYR A 20 0.73 10.97 3.92
N ALA A 21 0.36 10.36 2.79
CA ALA A 21 -0.14 8.99 2.76
C ALA A 21 0.17 8.25 1.45
N GLN A 22 0.53 6.97 1.56
CA GLN A 22 0.80 6.10 0.41
C GLN A 22 0.22 4.69 0.62
N TRP A 23 -0.21 4.07 -0.47
CA TRP A 23 -0.71 2.69 -0.49
C TRP A 23 0.43 1.69 -0.29
N GLY A 24 0.23 0.74 0.61
CA GLY A 24 1.07 -0.44 0.81
C GLY A 24 0.42 -1.73 0.32
N GLY A 25 1.11 -2.85 0.55
CA GLY A 25 0.60 -4.22 0.36
C GLY A 25 -0.11 -4.48 -0.97
N GLU A 26 -1.26 -5.16 -0.90
CA GLU A 26 -1.99 -5.62 -2.08
C GLU A 26 -2.52 -4.48 -2.95
N VAL A 27 -2.99 -3.38 -2.34
CA VAL A 27 -3.48 -2.21 -3.10
C VAL A 27 -2.34 -1.56 -3.89
N ALA A 28 -1.18 -1.41 -3.27
CA ALA A 28 0.01 -0.89 -3.96
C ALA A 28 0.42 -1.81 -5.11
N ALA A 29 0.48 -3.12 -4.86
CA ALA A 29 0.81 -4.11 -5.88
C ALA A 29 -0.19 -4.11 -7.04
N ASN A 30 -1.49 -4.04 -6.75
CA ASN A 30 -2.53 -3.93 -7.77
C ASN A 30 -2.35 -2.67 -8.63
N LYS A 31 -2.06 -1.52 -8.03
CA LYS A 31 -1.81 -0.27 -8.76
C LYS A 31 -0.58 -0.36 -9.68
N LEU A 32 0.47 -1.09 -9.28
CA LEU A 32 1.68 -1.26 -10.10
C LEU A 32 1.52 -2.27 -11.22
N ILE A 33 0.98 -3.46 -10.94
CA ILE A 33 1.02 -4.60 -11.87
C ILE A 33 -0.34 -5.17 -12.26
N LYS A 34 -1.43 -4.72 -11.63
CA LYS A 34 -2.81 -5.16 -11.92
C LYS A 34 -3.02 -6.68 -11.88
N TYR A 35 -2.23 -7.39 -11.08
CA TYR A 35 -2.22 -8.86 -11.01
C TYR A 35 -3.12 -9.43 -9.90
N ILE A 36 -3.09 -8.82 -8.72
CA ILE A 36 -3.85 -9.27 -7.55
C ILE A 36 -5.15 -8.46 -7.41
N LYS A 37 -6.27 -9.09 -7.02
CA LYS A 37 -7.44 -8.38 -6.49
C LYS A 37 -7.26 -8.18 -4.97
N PRO A 38 -7.08 -6.95 -4.46
CA PRO A 38 -6.85 -6.70 -3.04
C PRO A 38 -7.93 -7.26 -2.13
N GLN A 39 -7.51 -7.92 -1.05
CA GLN A 39 -8.34 -8.35 0.07
C GLN A 39 -8.09 -7.48 1.30
N ASP A 40 -6.84 -7.17 1.59
CA ASP A 40 -6.43 -6.24 2.64
C ASP A 40 -5.95 -4.91 2.05
N VAL A 41 -6.22 -3.83 2.77
CA VAL A 41 -5.81 -2.47 2.42
C VAL A 41 -4.82 -1.97 3.45
N ILE A 42 -3.60 -1.64 3.00
CA ILE A 42 -2.56 -1.05 3.85
C ILE A 42 -2.35 0.41 3.45
N ILE A 43 -2.36 1.29 4.44
CA ILE A 43 -2.06 2.72 4.26
C ILE A 43 -0.93 3.11 5.21
N TYR A 44 0.17 3.58 4.63
CA TYR A 44 1.21 4.24 5.38
C TYR A 44 0.90 5.73 5.43
N VAL A 45 0.83 6.32 6.62
CA VAL A 45 0.41 7.71 6.81
C VAL A 45 1.21 8.40 7.91
N ASP A 46 1.45 9.70 7.75
CA ASP A 46 2.06 10.52 8.79
C ASP A 46 1.08 10.64 9.98
N THR A 47 1.60 10.52 11.21
CA THR A 47 0.78 10.42 12.44
C THR A 47 -0.17 11.61 12.61
N GLU A 48 0.23 12.81 12.22
CA GLU A 48 -0.58 14.03 12.26
C GLU A 48 -1.71 14.08 11.22
N ASN A 49 -1.58 13.34 10.10
CA ASN A 49 -2.52 13.33 8.98
C ASN A 49 -3.46 12.11 8.97
N TYR A 50 -3.23 11.14 9.86
CA TYR A 50 -4.05 9.92 9.97
C TYR A 50 -5.56 10.19 10.05
N LYS A 51 -6.01 11.12 10.91
CA LYS A 51 -7.44 11.44 11.06
C LYS A 51 -8.04 12.01 9.78
N LYS A 52 -7.26 12.81 9.05
CA LYS A 52 -7.67 13.40 7.78
C LYS A 52 -7.91 12.30 6.74
N VAL A 53 -6.99 11.34 6.60
CA VAL A 53 -7.15 10.19 5.70
C VAL A 53 -8.40 9.37 6.04
N VAL A 54 -8.66 9.12 7.32
CA VAL A 54 -9.87 8.40 7.76
C VAL A 54 -11.15 9.12 7.30
N ILE A 55 -11.23 10.44 7.50
CA ILE A 55 -12.41 11.25 7.14
C ILE A 55 -12.59 11.34 5.62
N GLU A 56 -11.52 11.70 4.89
CA GLU A 56 -11.54 11.87 3.44
C GLU A 56 -11.99 10.61 2.71
N ASN A 57 -11.62 9.45 3.23
CA ASN A 57 -11.92 8.14 2.63
C ASN A 57 -13.15 7.45 3.26
N LYS A 58 -13.90 8.16 4.12
CA LYS A 58 -15.13 7.67 4.79
C LYS A 58 -14.90 6.36 5.57
N LEU A 59 -13.72 6.20 6.15
CA LEU A 59 -13.33 5.01 6.89
C LEU A 59 -13.92 5.04 8.29
N ARG A 60 -14.27 3.86 8.80
CA ARG A 60 -14.84 3.68 10.13
C ARG A 60 -14.07 2.61 10.87
N LYS A 61 -13.82 2.81 12.16
CA LYS A 61 -13.22 1.77 13.00
C LYS A 61 -14.10 0.52 12.97
N ASN A 62 -13.47 -0.62 12.70
CA ASN A 62 -14.13 -1.92 12.69
C ASN A 62 -13.06 -2.98 12.97
N LEU A 63 -13.24 -3.81 14.01
CA LEU A 63 -12.29 -4.85 14.38
C LEU A 63 -12.12 -5.92 13.27
N ASP A 64 -13.18 -6.14 12.50
CA ASP A 64 -13.20 -7.07 11.36
C ASP A 64 -12.95 -6.35 10.02
N GLY A 65 -12.49 -5.10 10.08
CA GLY A 65 -12.16 -4.31 8.90
C GLY A 65 -10.96 -4.87 8.10
N ASP A 66 -10.85 -4.44 6.85
CA ASP A 66 -9.80 -4.81 5.90
C ASP A 66 -8.70 -3.72 5.79
N VAL A 67 -8.93 -2.54 6.37
CA VAL A 67 -7.99 -1.42 6.30
C VAL A 67 -7.12 -1.37 7.56
N THR A 68 -5.81 -1.41 7.35
CA THR A 68 -4.79 -1.25 8.39
C THR A 68 -3.91 -0.05 8.08
N PHE A 69 -3.60 0.72 9.12
CA PHE A 69 -2.70 1.86 9.03
C PHE A 69 -1.36 1.56 9.68
N PHE A 70 -0.29 2.02 9.03
CA PHE A 70 1.06 2.08 9.60
C PHE A 70 1.58 3.51 9.59
N GLU A 71 2.47 3.81 10.51
CA GLU A 71 3.19 5.08 10.51
C GLU A 71 4.15 5.11 9.33
N LYS A 72 4.06 6.18 8.54
CA LYS A 72 5.02 6.46 7.48
C LYS A 72 6.32 6.98 8.09
N PHE A 73 7.45 6.42 7.66
CA PHE A 73 8.77 6.71 8.22
C PHE A 73 9.79 7.23 7.18
N TRP A 74 9.34 7.54 5.96
CA TRP A 74 10.17 8.09 4.89
C TRP A 74 9.60 9.42 4.36
N LYS A 75 10.43 10.19 3.66
CA LYS A 75 10.02 11.43 2.98
C LYS A 75 9.71 11.15 1.52
N VAL A 76 8.68 11.78 0.98
CA VAL A 76 8.40 11.72 -0.46
C VAL A 76 9.27 12.72 -1.20
N HIS A 77 10.01 12.23 -2.18
CA HIS A 77 10.81 13.06 -3.07
C HIS A 77 9.99 13.52 -4.28
N LYS A 78 10.23 14.76 -4.76
CA LYS A 78 9.47 15.38 -5.87
C LYS A 78 9.51 14.58 -7.17
N ASN A 79 10.52 13.73 -7.37
CA ASN A 79 10.70 12.93 -8.58
C ASN A 79 10.22 11.47 -8.42
N ASN A 80 9.43 11.16 -7.40
CA ASN A 80 8.95 9.80 -7.22
C ASN A 80 7.85 9.49 -8.24
N GLU A 81 8.19 8.69 -9.26
CA GLU A 81 7.24 8.27 -10.31
C GLU A 81 6.07 7.45 -9.74
N LEU A 82 6.30 6.80 -8.60
CA LEU A 82 5.33 6.04 -7.82
C LEU A 82 4.55 6.99 -6.90
N LYS A 83 3.67 7.78 -7.52
CA LYS A 83 3.03 8.95 -6.89
C LYS A 83 2.05 8.65 -5.75
N ASP A 84 1.48 7.46 -5.63
CA ASP A 84 0.54 7.15 -4.53
C ASP A 84 0.82 5.81 -3.84
N THR A 85 1.86 5.08 -4.24
CA THR A 85 2.24 3.79 -3.65
C THR A 85 3.58 3.90 -2.94
N VAL A 86 3.82 3.07 -1.93
CA VAL A 86 5.13 2.95 -1.29
C VAL A 86 6.20 2.39 -2.24
N ASN A 87 7.46 2.43 -1.81
CA ASN A 87 8.57 1.86 -2.58
C ASN A 87 8.35 0.35 -2.83
N PRO A 88 8.72 -0.20 -4.00
CA PRO A 88 8.56 -1.63 -4.31
C PRO A 88 9.16 -2.59 -3.28
N ILE A 89 10.24 -2.21 -2.58
CA ILE A 89 10.82 -3.01 -1.48
C ILE A 89 9.82 -3.16 -0.33
N LEU A 90 9.11 -2.08 0.03
CA LEU A 90 8.12 -2.13 1.09
C LEU A 90 6.84 -2.86 0.64
N ILE A 91 6.44 -2.71 -0.62
CA ILE A 91 5.34 -3.53 -1.20
C ILE A 91 5.69 -5.02 -1.10
N TYR A 92 6.92 -5.39 -1.46
CA TYR A 92 7.39 -6.77 -1.32
C TYR A 92 7.33 -7.25 0.13
N ALA A 93 7.84 -6.47 1.08
CA ALA A 93 7.82 -6.78 2.50
C ALA A 93 6.40 -6.97 3.05
N ASP A 94 5.47 -6.07 2.70
CA ASP A 94 4.06 -6.17 3.07
C ASP A 94 3.43 -7.47 2.56
N LEU A 95 3.68 -7.81 1.29
CA LEU A 95 3.11 -9.00 0.65
C LEU A 95 3.64 -10.29 1.28
N ILE A 96 4.94 -10.41 1.52
CA ILE A 96 5.51 -11.63 2.14
C ILE A 96 5.06 -11.81 3.59
N ASN A 97 4.79 -10.70 4.31
CA ASN A 97 4.37 -10.74 5.72
C ASN A 97 3.00 -11.39 5.91
N THR A 98 2.13 -11.35 4.89
CA THR A 98 0.82 -12.03 4.95
C THR A 98 0.92 -13.56 4.87
N GLY A 99 1.99 -14.10 4.27
CA GLY A 99 2.26 -15.54 4.19
C GLY A 99 1.31 -16.38 3.31
N ASN A 100 0.34 -15.77 2.62
CA ASN A 100 -0.58 -16.51 1.76
C ASN A 100 -0.01 -16.72 0.34
N GLN A 101 -0.42 -17.80 -0.35
CA GLN A 101 0.17 -18.18 -1.63
C GLN A 101 0.01 -17.11 -2.72
N ARG A 102 -1.13 -16.39 -2.73
CA ARG A 102 -1.42 -15.35 -3.72
C ARG A 102 -0.52 -14.12 -3.56
N THR A 103 -0.30 -13.67 -2.32
CA THR A 103 0.56 -12.52 -2.04
C THR A 103 2.03 -12.86 -2.24
N VAL A 104 2.45 -14.09 -1.93
CA VAL A 104 3.82 -14.57 -2.22
C VAL A 104 4.12 -14.54 -3.73
N GLU A 105 3.21 -15.04 -4.57
CA GLU A 105 3.40 -14.95 -6.04
C GLU A 105 3.41 -13.50 -6.53
N THR A 106 2.53 -12.66 -5.97
CA THR A 106 2.51 -11.22 -6.29
C THR A 106 3.84 -10.56 -5.87
N ALA A 107 4.40 -10.92 -4.72
CA ALA A 107 5.69 -10.42 -4.23
C ALA A 107 6.82 -10.81 -5.17
N ARG A 108 6.83 -12.05 -5.66
CA ARG A 108 7.81 -12.52 -6.66
C ARG A 108 7.79 -11.65 -7.92
N ILE A 109 6.61 -11.35 -8.46
CA ILE A 109 6.47 -10.48 -9.64
C ILE A 109 6.99 -9.06 -9.36
N ILE A 110 6.70 -8.50 -8.17
CA ILE A 110 7.22 -7.18 -7.76
C ILE A 110 8.76 -7.22 -7.69
N TYR A 111 9.33 -8.25 -7.08
CA TYR A 111 10.77 -8.42 -6.97
C TYR A 111 11.45 -8.46 -8.36
N GLU A 112 10.95 -9.30 -9.26
CA GLU A 112 11.53 -9.46 -10.60
C GLU A 112 11.40 -8.22 -11.49
N LYS A 113 10.30 -7.46 -11.36
CA LYS A 113 10.05 -6.30 -12.21
C LYS A 113 10.69 -5.01 -11.69
N TYR A 114 10.76 -4.82 -10.36
CA TYR A 114 11.08 -3.53 -9.75
C TYR A 114 12.25 -3.57 -8.76
N ILE A 115 12.76 -4.74 -8.37
CA ILE A 115 13.88 -4.86 -7.42
C ILE A 115 15.10 -5.47 -8.10
N ASP A 116 15.00 -6.69 -8.64
CA ASP A 116 16.12 -7.44 -9.23
C ASP A 116 16.74 -6.72 -10.45
N ARG A 117 15.91 -6.12 -11.32
CA ARG A 117 16.39 -5.37 -12.50
C ARG A 117 17.34 -4.22 -12.15
N HIS A 118 17.30 -3.70 -10.93
CA HIS A 118 18.16 -2.62 -10.47
C HIS A 118 19.42 -3.12 -9.75
N ILE A 119 19.47 -4.39 -9.33
CA ILE A 119 20.64 -5.01 -8.69
C ILE A 119 21.62 -5.53 -9.74
N ARG A 120 21.12 -6.06 -10.88
CA ARG A 120 21.97 -6.64 -11.94
C ARG A 120 22.57 -5.63 -12.93
N LYS A 121 22.27 -4.34 -12.80
CA LYS A 121 22.78 -3.27 -13.68
C LYS A 121 23.91 -2.43 -13.06
N ASN A 122 24.42 -2.83 -11.89
CA ASN A 122 25.61 -2.27 -11.26
C ASN A 122 26.69 -3.33 -11.16
#